data_AF-A0A954HSS4-F1
#
_entry.id   AF-A0A954HSS4-F1
#
_cell.length_a   1.000
_cell.length_b   1.000
_cell.length_c   1.000
_cell.angle_alpha   90.00
_cell.angle_beta   90.00
_cell.angle_gamma   90.00
#
_symmetry.space_group_name_H-M   'P 1'
#
loop_
_entity.id
_entity.type
_entity.pdbx_description
1 polymer ?
#
loop_
_entity_poly.entity_id
_entity_poly.type
_entity_poly.pdbx_seq_one_letter_code
_entity_poly.pdbx_strand_id
1 'polypeptide(L)'
;MPVPAVRTIDQDTVRNFGKIQSSFEITDLTRIQTESYARFLQLDRPSRDRLDQGIEGILREVFPIESYDGQYRLEYVRYELGKPRYTPEECRQLRLTFGMPFRVWLRLIKEQPVEEEVYLGDIPIMIGGGEFIING
;
A
#
# COMPACT_ATOMS: atom_id res chain seq x y z
N MET A 1 8.21 36.98 54.53
CA MET A 1 8.35 35.89 53.55
C MET A 1 7.70 36.34 52.24
N PRO A 2 8.36 36.27 51.08
CA PRO A 2 7.76 36.71 49.82
C PRO A 2 6.68 35.71 49.38
N VAL A 3 5.49 36.20 49.06
CA VAL A 3 4.40 35.41 48.49
C VAL A 3 4.71 35.20 47.01
N PRO A 4 4.84 33.95 46.50
CA PRO A 4 5.07 33.72 45.09
C PRO A 4 3.84 34.18 44.30
N ALA A 5 4.03 35.20 43.46
CA ALA A 5 2.98 35.67 42.56
C ALA A 5 2.88 34.71 41.37
N VAL A 6 1.79 33.95 41.29
CA VAL A 6 1.46 33.16 40.10
C VAL A 6 1.03 34.13 39.00
N ARG A 7 1.88 34.30 37.98
CA ARG A 7 1.70 35.30 36.91
C ARG A 7 0.97 34.77 35.68
N THR A 8 0.67 33.47 35.64
CA THR A 8 0.01 32.84 34.50
C THR A 8 -1.22 32.13 35.00
N ILE A 9 -2.38 32.47 34.42
CA ILE A 9 -3.64 31.79 34.69
C ILE A 9 -3.68 30.57 33.78
N ASP A 10 -3.56 29.37 34.34
CA ASP A 10 -3.90 28.15 33.60
C ASP A 10 -5.40 28.16 33.32
N GLN A 11 -5.77 28.17 32.05
CA GLN A 11 -7.17 28.10 31.65
C GLN A 11 -7.48 26.69 31.13
N ASP A 12 -8.23 25.93 31.93
CA ASP A 12 -8.71 24.58 31.57
C ASP A 12 -9.84 24.59 30.53
N THR A 13 -10.37 25.77 30.17
CA THR A 13 -11.53 25.89 29.29
C THR A 13 -11.21 26.65 28.01
N VAL A 14 -11.34 25.97 26.87
CA VAL A 14 -11.26 26.59 25.53
C VAL A 14 -12.56 27.32 25.24
N ARG A 15 -12.49 28.64 25.00
CA ARG A 15 -13.64 29.46 24.57
C ARG A 15 -13.62 29.65 23.05
N ASN A 16 -14.66 29.21 22.36
CA ASN A 16 -14.84 29.41 20.92
C ASN A 16 -15.78 30.62 20.67
N PHE A 17 -15.30 31.63 19.93
CA PHE A 17 -16.06 32.84 19.58
C PHE A 17 -16.65 32.80 18.15
N GLY A 18 -16.45 31.68 17.44
CA GLY A 18 -16.96 31.48 16.09
C GLY A 18 -18.49 31.40 16.06
N LYS A 19 -19.10 32.09 15.09
CA LYS A 19 -20.56 32.09 14.89
C LYS A 19 -21.05 30.98 13.96
N ILE A 20 -20.15 30.45 13.12
CA ILE A 20 -20.45 29.39 12.16
C ILE A 20 -20.26 28.06 12.89
N GLN A 21 -21.33 27.29 13.03
CA GLN A 21 -21.25 25.90 13.49
C GLN A 21 -20.84 25.02 12.31
N SER A 22 -19.69 24.35 12.40
CA SER A 22 -19.31 23.35 11.41
C SER A 22 -20.16 22.10 11.62
N SER A 23 -21.06 21.82 10.69
CA SER A 23 -21.88 20.60 10.71
C SER A 23 -21.18 19.39 10.06
N PHE A 24 -19.95 19.57 9.60
CA PHE A 24 -19.15 18.53 8.94
C PHE A 24 -18.07 18.07 9.92
N GLU A 25 -18.03 16.77 10.18
CA GLU A 25 -16.93 16.15 10.93
C GLU A 25 -15.69 16.06 10.03
N ILE A 26 -14.54 16.48 10.56
CA ILE A 26 -13.27 16.30 9.88
C ILE A 26 -12.96 14.80 9.89
N THR A 27 -12.97 14.19 8.71
CA THR A 27 -12.56 12.80 8.51
C THR A 27 -11.03 12.66 8.55
N ASP A 28 -10.54 11.42 8.52
CA ASP A 28 -9.10 11.13 8.41
C ASP A 28 -8.45 11.90 7.24
N LEU A 29 -7.44 12.70 7.57
CA LEU A 29 -6.73 13.57 6.63
C LEU A 29 -5.79 12.79 5.69
N THR A 30 -5.46 11.55 6.05
CA THR A 30 -4.59 10.64 5.30
C THR A 30 -5.38 9.62 4.47
N ARG A 31 -6.71 9.72 4.52
CA ARG A 31 -7.64 8.78 3.87
C ARG A 31 -7.39 8.61 2.39
N ILE A 32 -7.10 9.70 1.67
CA ILE A 32 -6.89 9.64 0.23
C ILE A 32 -5.68 8.78 -0.10
N GLN A 33 -4.59 8.93 0.65
CA GLN A 33 -3.35 8.18 0.47
C GLN A 33 -3.57 6.71 0.82
N THR A 34 -4.13 6.43 2.00
CA THR A 34 -4.32 5.07 2.51
C THR A 34 -5.32 4.28 1.68
N GLU A 35 -6.47 4.86 1.33
CA GLU A 35 -7.48 4.18 0.49
C GLU A 35 -7.00 3.98 -0.94
N SER A 36 -6.31 4.96 -1.53
CA SER A 36 -5.81 4.82 -2.90
C SER A 36 -4.82 3.66 -3.01
N TYR A 37 -3.90 3.54 -2.04
CA TYR A 37 -2.91 2.48 -2.06
C TYR A 37 -3.50 1.12 -1.70
N ALA A 38 -4.47 1.07 -0.77
CA ALA A 38 -5.22 -0.14 -0.51
C ALA A 38 -5.97 -0.64 -1.76
N ARG A 39 -6.62 0.27 -2.50
CA ARG A 39 -7.26 -0.05 -3.79
C ARG A 39 -6.28 -0.53 -4.85
N PHE A 40 -5.05 -0.01 -4.84
CA PHE A 40 -3.98 -0.41 -5.75
C PHE A 40 -3.47 -1.83 -5.45
N LEU A 41 -3.29 -2.18 -4.17
CA LEU A 41 -2.73 -3.47 -3.74
C LEU A 41 -3.76 -4.60 -3.56
N GLN A 42 -5.02 -4.28 -3.23
CA GLN A 42 -6.12 -5.24 -3.00
C GLN A 42 -5.77 -6.41 -2.07
N LEU A 43 -5.12 -6.11 -0.93
CA LEU A 43 -4.68 -7.12 0.06
C LEU A 43 -5.82 -7.69 0.92
N ASP A 44 -6.96 -7.00 0.97
CA ASP A 44 -8.15 -7.37 1.74
C ASP A 44 -8.98 -8.48 1.05
N ARG A 45 -8.60 -8.90 -0.16
CA ARG A 45 -9.35 -9.84 -0.98
C ARG A 45 -8.48 -11.00 -1.47
N PRO A 46 -9.04 -12.22 -1.57
CA PRO A 46 -8.35 -13.33 -2.20
C PRO A 46 -8.17 -13.06 -3.70
N SER A 47 -7.15 -13.65 -4.32
CA SER A 47 -6.75 -13.33 -5.70
C SER A 47 -7.88 -13.46 -6.74
N ARG A 48 -8.80 -14.41 -6.53
CA ARG A 48 -9.97 -14.64 -7.42
C ARG A 48 -11.04 -13.54 -7.37
N ASP A 49 -11.10 -12.78 -6.28
CA ASP A 49 -12.15 -11.77 -6.04
C ASP A 49 -11.60 -10.33 -6.20
N ARG A 50 -10.38 -10.20 -6.71
CA ARG A 50 -9.77 -8.90 -7.01
C ARG A 50 -10.46 -8.27 -8.21
N LEU A 51 -10.65 -6.97 -8.12
CA LEU A 51 -11.22 -6.14 -9.18
C LEU A 51 -10.16 -5.84 -10.23
N ASP A 52 -10.61 -5.60 -11.46
CA ASP A 52 -9.77 -5.20 -12.59
C ASP A 52 -9.28 -3.74 -12.45
N GLN A 53 -8.42 -3.50 -11.46
CA GLN A 53 -7.84 -2.20 -11.12
C GLN A 53 -6.51 -2.39 -10.36
N GLY A 54 -5.71 -1.33 -10.28
CA GLY A 54 -4.43 -1.37 -9.55
C GLY A 54 -3.47 -2.39 -10.17
N ILE A 55 -2.77 -3.17 -9.33
CA ILE A 55 -1.84 -4.21 -9.81
C ILE A 55 -2.57 -5.25 -10.66
N GLU A 56 -3.73 -5.71 -10.21
CA GLU A 56 -4.53 -6.71 -10.92
C GLU A 56 -4.87 -6.23 -12.34
N GLY A 57 -5.33 -4.99 -12.47
CA GLY A 57 -5.70 -4.41 -13.77
C GLY A 57 -4.51 -4.22 -14.70
N ILE A 58 -3.37 -3.75 -14.17
CA ILE A 58 -2.14 -3.60 -14.97
C ILE A 58 -1.67 -4.95 -15.51
N LEU A 59 -1.69 -6.01 -14.69
CA LEU A 59 -1.28 -7.34 -15.14
C LEU A 59 -2.25 -7.90 -16.17
N ARG A 60 -3.57 -7.67 -16.02
CA ARG A 60 -4.58 -8.08 -17.01
C ARG A 60 -4.51 -7.28 -18.31
N GLU A 61 -4.02 -6.05 -18.28
CA GLU A 61 -3.80 -5.23 -19.48
C GLU A 61 -2.56 -5.69 -20.25
N VAL A 62 -1.48 -6.03 -19.54
CA VAL A 62 -0.20 -6.43 -20.15
C VAL A 62 -0.25 -7.86 -20.71
N PHE A 63 -0.99 -8.76 -20.07
CA PHE A 63 -1.12 -10.15 -20.49
C PHE A 63 -2.45 -10.41 -21.22
N PRO A 64 -2.49 -11.31 -22.23
CA PRO A 64 -1.44 -12.25 -22.61
C PRO A 64 -0.32 -11.64 -23.48
N ILE A 65 0.87 -12.22 -23.40
CA ILE A 65 1.99 -11.93 -24.29
C ILE A 65 2.20 -13.12 -25.22
N GLU A 66 2.22 -12.89 -26.53
CA GLU A 66 2.33 -13.92 -27.55
C GLU A 66 3.67 -13.81 -28.30
N SER A 67 4.27 -14.96 -28.65
CA SER A 67 5.47 -14.98 -29.49
C SER A 67 5.13 -14.64 -30.94
N TYR A 68 6.11 -14.13 -31.68
CA TYR A 68 5.91 -13.71 -33.07
C TYR A 68 5.44 -14.85 -34.00
N ASP A 69 5.88 -16.08 -33.72
CA ASP A 69 5.50 -17.29 -34.46
C ASP A 69 4.21 -17.95 -33.95
N GLY A 70 3.58 -17.40 -32.90
CA GLY A 70 2.35 -17.91 -32.30
C GLY A 70 2.48 -19.24 -31.56
N GLN A 71 3.70 -19.78 -31.42
CA GLN A 71 3.92 -21.06 -30.74
C GLN A 71 3.79 -20.97 -29.21
N TYR A 72 4.04 -19.80 -28.65
CA TYR A 72 4.05 -19.57 -27.21
C TYR A 72 3.13 -18.42 -26.83
N ARG A 73 2.39 -18.62 -25.75
CA ARG A 73 1.56 -17.58 -25.14
C ARG A 73 1.71 -17.60 -23.64
N LEU A 74 2.09 -16.47 -23.07
CA LEU A 74 2.25 -16.29 -21.63
C LEU A 74 1.00 -15.64 -21.07
N GLU A 75 0.34 -16.31 -20.13
CA GLU A 75 -0.88 -15.85 -19.50
C GLU A 75 -0.66 -15.53 -18.02
N TYR A 76 -1.32 -14.48 -17.55
CA TYR A 76 -1.37 -14.13 -16.14
C TYR A 76 -2.43 -14.96 -15.41
N VAL A 77 -2.04 -15.59 -14.29
CA VAL A 77 -2.96 -16.38 -13.44
C VAL A 77 -3.39 -15.58 -12.21
N ARG A 78 -2.42 -15.09 -11.44
CA ARG A 78 -2.62 -14.33 -10.20
C ARG A 78 -1.32 -13.68 -9.72
N TYR A 79 -1.40 -12.67 -8.86
CA TYR A 79 -0.26 -12.17 -8.10
C TYR A 79 -0.39 -12.46 -6.61
N GLU A 80 0.74 -12.51 -5.91
CA GLU A 80 0.79 -12.55 -4.45
C GLU A 80 1.82 -11.55 -3.93
N LEU A 81 1.47 -10.90 -2.82
CA LEU A 81 2.37 -10.07 -2.03
C LEU A 81 2.69 -10.83 -0.75
N GLY A 82 3.96 -11.19 -0.59
CA GLY A 82 4.45 -11.93 0.56
C GLY A 82 4.52 -11.07 1.82
N LYS A 83 5.01 -11.66 2.91
CA LYS A 83 5.25 -10.91 4.15
C LYS A 83 6.48 -10.00 4.01
N PRO A 84 6.48 -8.81 4.62
CA PRO A 84 7.67 -7.97 4.72
C PRO A 84 8.84 -8.76 5.34
N ARG A 85 10.03 -8.61 4.76
CA ARG A 85 11.23 -9.33 5.23
C ARG A 85 11.81 -8.74 6.52
N TYR A 86 11.57 -7.45 6.75
CA TYR A 86 12.11 -6.67 7.84
C TYR A 86 11.00 -5.84 8.47
N THR A 87 11.23 -5.39 9.70
CA THR A 87 10.38 -4.44 10.41
C THR A 87 10.65 -2.99 9.98
N PRO A 88 9.71 -2.05 10.20
CA PRO A 88 9.94 -0.63 9.93
C PRO A 88 11.19 -0.07 10.66
N GLU A 89 11.45 -0.50 11.88
CA GLU A 89 12.61 -0.07 12.68
C GLU A 89 13.92 -0.52 12.06
N GLU A 90 14.01 -1.80 11.64
CA GLU A 90 15.18 -2.35 10.97
C GLU A 90 15.44 -1.65 9.64
N CYS A 91 14.39 -1.37 8.86
CA CYS A 91 14.55 -0.68 7.58
C CYS A 91 15.14 0.72 7.75
N ARG A 92 14.70 1.48 8.76
CA ARG A 92 15.27 2.80 9.08
C ARG A 92 16.74 2.71 9.50
N GLN A 93 17.08 1.76 10.35
CA GLN A 93 18.46 1.61 10.86
C GLN A 93 19.44 1.12 9.79
N LEU A 94 19.01 0.19 8.95
CA LEU A 94 19.84 -0.49 7.96
C LEU A 94 19.79 0.17 6.56
N ARG A 95 19.09 1.30 6.41
CA ARG A 95 18.86 2.00 5.13
C ARG A 95 18.23 1.10 4.07
N LEU A 96 17.24 0.31 4.49
CA LEU A 96 16.47 -0.58 3.61
C LEU A 96 15.11 0.05 3.28
N THR A 97 14.44 -0.52 2.29
CA THR A 97 13.05 -0.18 1.93
C THR A 97 12.09 -1.15 2.61
N PHE A 98 11.06 -0.62 3.28
CA PHE A 98 10.02 -1.44 3.91
C PHE A 98 8.98 -1.84 2.86
N GLY A 99 8.99 -3.11 2.47
CA GLY A 99 8.16 -3.61 1.38
C GLY A 99 7.86 -5.11 1.47
N MET A 100 6.92 -5.54 0.62
CA MET A 100 6.48 -6.92 0.48
C MET A 100 7.03 -7.55 -0.82
N PRO A 101 7.52 -8.80 -0.78
CA PRO A 101 7.92 -9.54 -1.99
C PRO A 101 6.74 -9.70 -2.95
N PHE A 102 6.89 -9.23 -4.18
CA PHE A 102 5.89 -9.27 -5.23
C PHE A 102 6.20 -10.39 -6.21
N ARG A 103 5.24 -11.32 -6.33
CA ARG A 103 5.35 -12.50 -7.16
C ARG A 103 4.12 -12.66 -8.03
N VAL A 104 4.30 -13.15 -9.24
CA VAL A 104 3.23 -13.42 -10.20
C VAL A 104 3.28 -14.87 -10.65
N TRP A 105 2.11 -15.50 -10.75
CA TRP A 105 1.94 -16.82 -11.34
C TRP A 105 1.61 -16.63 -12.80
N LEU A 106 2.49 -17.15 -13.65
CA LEU A 106 2.36 -17.09 -15.09
C LEU A 106 2.22 -18.50 -15.64
N ARG A 107 1.37 -18.64 -16.65
CA ARG A 107 1.18 -19.89 -17.37
C ARG A 107 1.71 -19.74 -18.79
N LEU A 108 2.71 -20.53 -19.14
CA LEU A 108 3.20 -20.65 -20.51
C LEU A 108 2.38 -21.72 -21.23
N ILE A 109 1.59 -21.29 -22.21
CA ILE A 109 0.86 -22.17 -23.12
C ILE A 109 1.81 -22.63 -24.23
N LYS A 110 2.00 -23.95 -24.28
CA LYS A 110 2.70 -24.74 -25.31
C LYS A 110 2.04 -26.12 -25.36
N GLU A 111 2.58 -27.10 -26.09
CA GLU A 111 2.02 -28.47 -26.15
C GLU A 111 1.72 -29.07 -24.76
N GLN A 112 2.56 -28.78 -23.77
CA GLN A 112 2.31 -29.07 -22.36
C GLN A 112 2.40 -27.78 -21.56
N PRO A 113 1.27 -27.24 -21.07
CA PRO A 113 1.26 -26.01 -20.29
C PRO A 113 2.12 -26.12 -19.02
N VAL A 114 2.90 -25.08 -18.75
CA VAL A 114 3.71 -24.97 -17.54
C VAL A 114 3.27 -23.72 -16.78
N GLU A 115 3.05 -23.85 -15.48
CA GLU A 115 2.70 -22.74 -14.60
C GLU A 115 3.81 -22.56 -13.56
N GLU A 116 4.35 -21.35 -13.47
CA GLU A 116 5.47 -21.01 -12.58
C GLU A 116 5.25 -19.68 -11.88
N GLU A 117 5.84 -19.57 -10.69
CA GLU A 117 5.88 -18.36 -9.89
C GLU A 117 7.16 -17.58 -10.20
N VAL A 118 7.00 -16.31 -10.56
CA VAL A 118 8.11 -15.40 -10.88
C VAL A 118 8.15 -14.26 -9.87
N TYR A 119 9.32 -14.05 -9.26
CA TYR A 119 9.58 -12.90 -8.40
C TYR A 119 9.93 -11.67 -9.24
N LEU A 120 9.16 -10.59 -9.09
CA LEU A 120 9.35 -9.35 -9.85
C LEU A 120 10.05 -8.24 -9.06
N GLY A 121 10.07 -8.32 -7.73
CA GLY A 121 10.69 -7.32 -6.87
C GLY A 121 9.98 -7.19 -5.54
N ASP A 122 10.28 -6.12 -4.80
CA ASP A 122 9.57 -5.77 -3.58
C ASP A 122 8.69 -4.53 -3.83
N ILE A 123 7.44 -4.57 -3.37
CA ILE A 123 6.51 -3.43 -3.41
C ILE A 123 6.57 -2.72 -2.05
N PRO A 124 6.95 -1.43 -2.00
CA PRO A 124 6.92 -0.66 -0.77
C PRO A 124 5.54 -0.69 -0.12
N ILE A 125 5.46 -0.73 1.20
CA ILE A 125 4.17 -0.68 1.90
C ILE A 125 4.05 0.54 2.78
N MET A 126 2.83 1.05 2.83
CA MET A 126 2.49 2.27 3.55
C MET A 126 2.43 1.97 5.04
N ILE A 127 3.06 2.83 5.85
CA ILE A 127 2.88 2.87 7.30
C ILE A 127 1.64 3.74 7.55
N GLY A 128 0.82 3.37 8.54
CA GLY A 128 -0.59 3.77 8.68
C GLY A 128 -0.96 5.25 8.56
N GLY A 129 -0.01 6.19 8.54
CA GLY A 129 -0.22 7.61 8.25
C GLY A 129 -0.03 8.04 6.79
N GLY A 130 0.16 7.13 5.84
CA GLY A 130 0.36 7.49 4.43
C GLY A 130 1.82 7.62 3.99
N GLU A 131 2.76 7.17 4.83
CA GLU A 131 4.20 7.31 4.64
C GLU A 131 4.86 6.00 4.24
N PHE A 132 6.04 6.08 3.62
CA PHE A 132 6.85 4.91 3.22
C PHE A 132 8.26 5.05 3.77
N ILE A 133 8.92 3.93 4.02
CA ILE A 133 10.36 3.87 4.30
C ILE A 133 11.05 3.42 3.02
N ILE A 134 11.82 4.32 2.40
CA ILE A 134 12.57 4.05 1.17
C ILE A 134 14.04 4.38 1.44
N ASN A 135 14.89 3.36 1.44
CA ASN A 135 16.33 3.49 1.71
C ASN A 135 16.68 4.15 3.07
N GLY A 136 15.89 3.87 4.12
CA GLY A 136 16.05 4.42 5.46
C GLY A 136 15.18 5.65 5.71
#